data_AF-A0A948WL47-F1
#
_entry.id   AF-A0A948WL47-F1
#
_cell.length_a   1.000
_cell.length_b   1.000
_cell.length_c   1.000
_cell.angle_alpha   90.00
_cell.angle_beta   90.00
_cell.angle_gamma   90.00
#
_symmetry.space_group_name_H-M   'P 1'
#
loop_
_entity.id
_entity.type
_entity.pdbx_description
1 polymer ?
#
loop_
_entity_poly.entity_id
_entity_poly.type
_entity_poly.pdbx_seq_one_letter_code
_entity_poly.pdbx_strand_id
1 'polypeptide(L)'
;MPPASPPVAAAAESWHTAPFVRTPRNPVPNTESAKKRVRQNAKQNALNNWRKRRVKDQVKAFDQAIHARDPKAAEAEYRKVVAILDKVASTSTMHRNTASRKKSRLAKQLKAIQGAKK
;
A
#
# COMPACT_ATOMS: atom_id res chain seq x y z
N MET A 1 14.71 14.18 60.83
CA MET A 1 15.14 15.51 60.35
C MET A 1 15.50 15.40 58.87
N PRO A 2 14.63 15.84 57.95
CA PRO A 2 14.96 15.97 56.54
C PRO A 2 15.72 17.29 56.29
N PRO A 3 16.81 17.32 55.49
CA PRO A 3 17.37 18.57 55.02
C PRO A 3 16.47 19.20 53.95
N ALA A 4 16.37 20.53 54.06
CA ALA A 4 15.43 21.39 53.36
C ALA A 4 15.60 21.40 51.83
N SER A 5 14.46 21.44 51.13
CA SER A 5 14.39 21.82 49.72
C SER A 5 14.76 23.29 49.56
N PRO A 6 15.68 23.67 48.66
CA PRO A 6 15.87 25.09 48.34
C PRO A 6 14.71 25.58 47.45
N PRO A 7 14.06 26.72 47.79
CA PRO A 7 13.13 27.42 46.91
C PRO A 7 13.86 28.58 46.22
N VAL A 8 14.01 28.54 44.89
CA VAL A 8 14.35 29.75 44.12
C VAL A 8 13.61 29.75 42.79
N ALA A 9 12.98 30.89 42.55
CA ALA A 9 12.14 31.23 41.42
C ALA A 9 12.87 31.23 40.08
N ALA A 10 12.04 31.22 39.02
CA ALA A 10 12.29 31.79 37.70
C ALA A 10 13.38 31.16 36.82
N ALA A 11 12.97 30.17 36.02
CA ALA A 11 13.48 30.01 34.66
C ALA A 11 12.36 29.40 33.79
N ALA A 12 11.37 30.24 33.47
CA ALA A 12 10.45 29.98 32.36
C ALA A 12 11.19 30.19 31.03
N GLU A 13 12.21 29.39 30.78
CA GLU A 13 12.75 29.23 29.44
C GLU A 13 12.17 27.94 28.89
N SER A 14 11.07 28.10 28.16
CA SER A 14 10.53 27.07 27.30
C SER A 14 11.69 26.42 26.56
N TRP A 15 11.92 25.13 26.81
CA TRP A 15 12.78 24.31 25.98
C TRP A 15 12.19 24.42 24.59
N HIS A 16 12.79 25.28 23.77
CA HIS A 16 12.24 25.67 22.50
C HIS A 16 11.99 24.38 21.72
N THR A 17 10.72 24.11 21.47
CA THR A 17 10.25 23.03 20.60
C THR A 17 10.70 23.39 19.19
N ALA A 18 11.99 23.22 18.89
CA ALA A 18 12.45 23.30 17.52
C ALA A 18 11.88 22.06 16.82
N PRO A 19 10.98 22.19 15.83
CA PRO A 19 10.59 21.03 15.06
C PRO A 19 11.87 20.48 14.45
N PHE A 20 12.16 19.21 14.69
CA PHE A 20 13.25 18.50 14.04
C PHE A 20 12.95 18.43 12.53
N VAL A 21 13.16 19.52 11.82
CA VAL A 21 13.03 19.56 10.37
C VAL A 21 14.34 19.02 9.81
N ARG A 22 14.45 17.69 9.78
CA ARG A 22 15.48 17.01 9.01
C ARG A 22 15.14 17.25 7.53
N THR A 23 15.64 18.34 6.96
CA THR A 23 15.53 18.58 5.51
C THR A 23 16.05 17.33 4.81
N PRO A 24 15.24 16.61 4.02
CA PRO A 24 15.71 15.41 3.36
C PRO A 24 16.80 15.84 2.38
N ARG A 25 18.03 15.39 2.62
CA ARG A 25 19.13 15.55 1.65
C ARG A 25 18.69 14.86 0.37
N ASN A 26 18.44 15.64 -0.68
CA ASN A 26 18.10 15.12 -1.99
C ASN A 26 19.25 14.19 -2.42
N PRO A 27 19.03 12.88 -2.62
CA PRO A 27 20.10 11.94 -2.87
C PRO A 27 20.63 12.13 -4.29
N VAL A 28 21.55 13.07 -4.44
CA VAL A 28 22.39 13.19 -5.64
C VAL A 28 23.28 11.93 -5.71
N PRO A 29 23.26 11.15 -6.81
CA PRO A 29 24.12 9.99 -6.93
C PRO A 29 25.57 10.45 -7.09
N ASN A 30 26.40 10.24 -6.07
CA ASN A 30 27.80 10.64 -6.09
C ASN A 30 28.71 9.60 -6.79
N THR A 31 28.18 8.40 -7.08
CA THR A 31 28.92 7.31 -7.74
C THR A 31 28.19 6.84 -8.99
N GLU A 32 28.95 6.37 -9.99
CA GLU A 32 28.39 5.88 -11.25
C GLU A 32 27.43 4.70 -11.06
N SER A 33 27.71 3.83 -10.09
CA SER A 33 26.82 2.72 -9.72
C SER A 33 25.48 3.22 -9.17
N ALA A 34 25.48 4.27 -8.34
CA ALA A 34 24.26 4.89 -7.82
C ALA A 34 23.45 5.56 -8.94
N LYS A 35 24.10 6.27 -9.87
CA LYS A 35 23.44 6.88 -11.03
C LYS A 35 22.75 5.85 -11.92
N LYS A 36 23.36 4.66 -12.09
CA LYS A 36 22.73 3.53 -12.79
C LYS A 36 21.51 2.99 -12.03
N ARG A 37 21.61 2.83 -10.71
CA ARG A 37 20.50 2.33 -9.87
C ARG A 37 19.30 3.26 -9.90
N VAL A 38 19.50 4.58 -9.85
CA VAL A 38 18.39 5.55 -9.96
C VAL A 38 17.64 5.39 -11.27
N ARG A 39 18.36 5.28 -12.40
CA ARG A 39 17.75 5.06 -13.73
C ARG A 39 16.97 3.74 -13.81
N GLN A 40 17.55 2.65 -13.30
CA GLN A 40 16.88 1.35 -13.27
C GLN A 40 15.64 1.37 -12.38
N ASN A 41 15.74 1.97 -11.19
CA ASN A 41 14.63 2.08 -10.25
C ASN A 41 13.48 2.89 -10.85
N ALA A 42 13.74 4.01 -11.52
CA ALA A 42 12.71 4.80 -12.19
C ALA A 42 11.93 3.96 -13.21
N LYS A 43 12.63 3.21 -14.07
CA LYS A 43 12.00 2.31 -15.06
C LYS A 43 11.16 1.22 -14.40
N GLN A 44 11.71 0.54 -13.39
CA GLN A 44 10.99 -0.54 -12.70
C GLN A 44 9.80 -0.01 -11.89
N ASN A 45 9.93 1.17 -11.28
CA ASN A 45 8.86 1.82 -10.54
C ASN A 45 7.68 2.16 -11.46
N ALA A 46 7.92 2.69 -12.65
CA ALA A 46 6.86 2.97 -13.63
C ALA A 46 6.09 1.70 -14.02
N LEU A 47 6.81 0.61 -14.34
CA LEU A 47 6.20 -0.69 -14.68
C LEU A 47 5.41 -1.28 -13.50
N ASN A 48 5.98 -1.24 -12.30
CA ASN A 48 5.34 -1.74 -11.09
C ASN A 48 4.10 -0.92 -10.74
N ASN A 49 4.13 0.39 -10.95
CA ASN A 49 2.98 1.26 -10.70
C ASN A 49 1.85 0.94 -11.68
N TRP A 50 2.15 0.80 -12.98
CA TRP A 50 1.17 0.42 -13.99
C TRP A 50 0.51 -0.94 -13.68
N ARG A 51 1.29 -1.96 -13.33
CA ARG A 51 0.76 -3.29 -12.94
C ARG A 51 -0.13 -3.21 -11.69
N LYS A 52 0.29 -2.47 -10.67
CA LYS A 52 -0.50 -2.26 -9.45
C LYS A 52 -1.79 -1.51 -9.74
N ARG A 53 -1.75 -0.49 -10.60
CA ARG A 53 -2.93 0.27 -11.04
C ARG A 53 -3.92 -0.63 -11.77
N ARG A 54 -3.46 -1.44 -12.73
CA ARG A 54 -4.31 -2.39 -13.46
C ARG A 54 -5.07 -3.35 -12.52
N VAL A 55 -4.39 -3.88 -11.49
CA VAL A 55 -5.04 -4.72 -10.48
C VAL A 55 -6.09 -3.93 -9.68
N LYS A 56 -5.80 -2.69 -9.29
CA LYS A 56 -6.75 -1.84 -8.55
C LYS A 56 -7.99 -1.51 -9.39
N ASP A 57 -7.81 -1.17 -10.66
CA ASP A 57 -8.91 -0.81 -11.56
C ASP A 57 -9.86 -2.00 -11.76
N GLN A 58 -9.31 -3.21 -11.95
CA GLN A 58 -10.12 -4.42 -12.07
C GLN A 58 -10.86 -4.78 -10.77
N VAL A 59 -10.23 -4.56 -9.60
CA VAL A 59 -10.89 -4.76 -8.31
C VAL A 59 -12.03 -3.76 -8.12
N LYS A 60 -11.87 -2.50 -8.54
CA LYS A 60 -12.95 -1.51 -8.51
C LYS A 60 -14.13 -1.92 -9.39
N ALA A 61 -13.88 -2.47 -10.59
CA ALA A 61 -14.94 -2.98 -11.45
C ALA A 61 -15.72 -4.14 -10.78
N PHE A 62 -15.02 -5.02 -10.07
CA PHE A 62 -15.66 -6.07 -9.26
C PHE A 62 -16.49 -5.49 -8.10
N ASP A 63 -15.95 -4.50 -7.38
CA ASP A 63 -16.67 -3.83 -6.29
C ASP A 63 -17.96 -3.14 -6.81
N GLN A 64 -17.90 -2.51 -8.00
CA GLN A 64 -19.08 -1.94 -8.67
C GLN A 64 -20.13 -3.01 -9.00
N ALA A 65 -19.71 -4.17 -9.52
CA ALA A 65 -20.61 -5.29 -9.79
C ALA A 65 -21.28 -5.83 -8.52
N ILE A 66 -20.55 -5.86 -7.40
CA ILE A 66 -21.10 -6.20 -6.08
C ILE A 66 -22.18 -5.18 -5.67
N HIS A 67 -21.92 -3.88 -5.82
CA HIS A 67 -22.88 -2.84 -5.48
C HIS A 67 -24.16 -2.93 -6.33
N ALA A 68 -24.02 -3.31 -7.61
CA ALA A 68 -25.14 -3.56 -8.51
C ALA A 68 -25.93 -4.85 -8.21
N ARG A 69 -25.45 -5.71 -7.30
CA ARG A 69 -26.07 -6.97 -6.86
C ARG A 69 -26.36 -7.99 -7.97
N ASP A 70 -25.61 -7.96 -9.07
CA ASP A 70 -25.71 -8.98 -10.13
C ASP A 70 -24.68 -10.12 -9.89
N PRO A 71 -25.13 -11.33 -9.52
CA PRO A 71 -24.23 -12.45 -9.24
C PRO A 71 -23.50 -12.96 -10.49
N LYS A 72 -24.10 -12.87 -11.69
CA LYS A 72 -23.50 -13.38 -12.93
C LYS A 72 -22.38 -12.46 -13.40
N ALA A 73 -22.61 -11.15 -13.34
CA ALA A 73 -21.60 -10.15 -13.67
C ALA A 73 -20.43 -10.21 -12.68
N ALA A 74 -20.70 -10.37 -11.37
CA ALA A 74 -19.67 -10.48 -10.34
C ALA A 74 -18.75 -11.71 -10.54
N GLU A 75 -19.30 -12.86 -10.94
CA GLU A 75 -18.50 -14.06 -11.25
C GLU A 75 -17.59 -13.87 -12.47
N ALA A 76 -18.10 -13.26 -13.54
CA ALA A 76 -17.32 -12.98 -14.74
C ALA A 76 -16.17 -12.02 -14.42
N GLU A 77 -16.44 -10.97 -13.65
CA GLU A 77 -15.42 -9.99 -13.27
C GLU A 77 -14.40 -10.58 -12.29
N TYR A 78 -14.83 -11.44 -11.37
CA TYR A 78 -13.93 -12.18 -10.48
C TYR A 78 -12.91 -13.03 -11.25
N ARG A 79 -13.35 -13.76 -12.30
CA ARG A 79 -12.44 -14.56 -13.14
C ARG A 79 -11.37 -13.69 -13.80
N LYS A 80 -11.74 -12.51 -14.30
CA LYS A 80 -10.80 -11.54 -14.87
C LYS A 80 -9.81 -11.02 -13.82
N VAL A 81 -10.28 -10.69 -12.61
CA VAL A 81 -9.42 -10.26 -11.51
C VAL A 81 -8.38 -11.33 -11.17
N VAL A 82 -8.81 -12.60 -11.07
CA VAL A 82 -7.94 -13.73 -10.74
C VAL A 82 -6.84 -13.90 -11.79
N ALA A 83 -7.20 -13.87 -13.08
CA ALA A 83 -6.23 -13.99 -14.18
C ALA A 83 -5.17 -12.88 -14.16
N ILE A 84 -5.59 -11.63 -13.91
CA ILE A 84 -4.65 -10.50 -13.82
C ILE A 84 -3.77 -10.61 -12.57
N LEU A 85 -4.33 -11.02 -11.43
CA LEU A 85 -3.56 -11.21 -10.19
C LEU A 85 -2.45 -12.24 -10.38
N ASP A 86 -2.73 -13.36 -11.05
CA ASP A 86 -1.73 -14.41 -11.28
C ASP A 86 -0.64 -13.97 -12.26
N LYS A 87 -1.02 -13.24 -13.31
CA LYS A 87 -0.05 -12.66 -14.25
C LYS A 87 0.87 -11.64 -13.59
N VAL A 88 0.36 -10.89 -12.61
CA VAL A 88 1.18 -9.93 -11.84
C VAL A 88 2.01 -10.65 -10.77
N ALA A 89 1.51 -11.76 -10.21
CA ALA A 89 2.20 -12.56 -9.20
C ALA A 89 3.38 -13.37 -9.75
N SER A 90 3.34 -13.75 -11.03
CA SER A 90 4.49 -14.37 -11.70
C SER A 90 5.66 -13.39 -11.92
N THR A 91 5.39 -12.09 -11.80
CA THR A 91 6.41 -11.05 -11.89
C THR A 91 6.85 -10.58 -10.49
N SER A 92 8.05 -9.99 -10.38
CA SER A 92 8.59 -9.39 -9.14
C SER A 92 7.71 -8.30 -8.48
N THR A 93 6.62 -7.86 -9.13
CA THR A 93 5.74 -6.81 -8.62
C THR A 93 4.93 -7.22 -7.38
N MET A 94 4.49 -8.49 -7.29
CA MET A 94 3.67 -8.97 -6.16
C MET A 94 4.05 -10.39 -5.76
N HIS A 95 4.23 -10.63 -4.46
CA HIS A 95 4.47 -11.98 -3.97
C HIS A 95 3.23 -12.87 -4.09
N ARG A 96 3.45 -14.17 -4.38
CA ARG A 96 2.40 -15.20 -4.49
C ARG A 96 1.40 -15.19 -3.33
N ASN A 97 1.89 -15.07 -2.09
CA ASN A 97 1.01 -15.04 -0.91
C ASN A 97 0.12 -13.79 -0.87
N THR A 98 0.60 -12.65 -1.39
CA THR A 98 -0.23 -11.44 -1.47
C THR A 98 -1.33 -11.61 -2.52
N ALA A 99 -1.05 -12.26 -3.64
CA ALA A 99 -2.07 -12.63 -4.61
C ALA A 99 -3.09 -13.61 -4.00
N SER A 100 -2.64 -14.68 -3.34
CA SER A 100 -3.52 -15.65 -2.66
C SER A 100 -4.43 -15.00 -1.62
N ARG A 101 -3.89 -14.09 -0.78
CA ARG A 101 -4.69 -13.32 0.20
C ARG A 101 -5.78 -12.50 -0.48
N LYS A 102 -5.47 -11.84 -1.60
CA LYS A 102 -6.44 -11.04 -2.35
C LYS A 102 -7.54 -11.91 -2.97
N LYS A 103 -7.17 -13.03 -3.62
CA LYS A 103 -8.13 -13.99 -4.16
C LYS A 103 -9.10 -14.49 -3.08
N SER A 104 -8.56 -14.90 -1.93
CA SER A 104 -9.37 -15.38 -0.80
C SER A 104 -10.37 -14.33 -0.30
N ARG A 105 -9.95 -13.06 -0.19
CA ARG A 105 -10.84 -11.97 0.24
C ARG A 105 -11.98 -11.74 -0.76
N LEU A 106 -11.67 -11.66 -2.05
CA LEU A 106 -12.67 -11.46 -3.11
C LEU A 106 -13.64 -12.64 -3.20
N ALA A 107 -13.13 -13.87 -3.07
CA ALA A 107 -13.96 -15.07 -3.05
C ALA A 107 -14.93 -15.09 -1.86
N LYS A 108 -14.49 -14.63 -0.68
CA LYS A 108 -15.37 -14.49 0.50
C LYS A 108 -16.49 -13.49 0.26
N GLN A 109 -16.20 -12.36 -0.38
CA GLN A 109 -17.21 -11.35 -0.72
C GLN A 109 -18.24 -11.90 -1.72
N LEU A 110 -17.78 -12.61 -2.77
CA LEU A 110 -18.68 -13.24 -3.73
C LEU A 110 -19.59 -14.29 -3.05
N LYS A 111 -19.01 -15.14 -2.19
CA LYS A 111 -19.75 -16.15 -1.43
C LYS A 111 -20.77 -15.53 -0.47
N ALA A 112 -20.49 -14.36 0.11
CA ALA A 112 -21.46 -13.69 0.98
C ALA A 112 -22.74 -13.30 0.22
N ILE A 113 -22.61 -12.86 -1.03
CA ILE A 113 -23.76 -12.51 -1.89
C ILE A 113 -24.52 -13.76 -2.33
N GLN A 114 -23.81 -14.82 -2.70
CA GLN A 114 -24.43 -16.10 -3.08
C GLN A 114 -25.09 -16.81 -1.88
N GLY A 115 -24.47 -16.75 -0.70
CA GLY A 115 -24.98 -17.35 0.54
C GLY A 115 -26.18 -16.63 1.14
N ALA A 116 -26.36 -15.34 0.83
CA ALA A 116 -27.60 -14.60 1.13
C ALA A 116 -28.80 -15.06 0.27
N LYS A 117 -28.58 -15.90 -0.75
CA LYS A 117 -29.60 -16.48 -1.62
C LYS A 117 -29.97 -17.92 -1.24
N LYS A 118 -29.59 -18.38 -0.04
CA LYS A 118 -29.96 -19.68 0.50
C LYS A 118 -31.04 -19.53 1.57
#